data_AF-A0A643BK43-F1
#
_entry.id   AF-A0A643BK43-F1
#
_cell.length_a   1.000
_cell.length_b   1.000
_cell.length_c   1.000
_cell.angle_alpha   90.00
_cell.angle_beta   90.00
_cell.angle_gamma   90.00
#
_symmetry.space_group_name_H-M   'P 1'
#
loop_
_entity.id
_entity.type
_entity.pdbx_description
1 polymer ?
#
loop_
_entity_poly.entity_id
_entity_poly.type
_entity_poly.pdbx_seq_one_letter_code
_entity_poly.pdbx_strand_id
1 'polypeptide(L)'
;MLDGTRFTCRGRQIYHLYGTSTFTEYTVRRETAVGKIDAAAPKDKVCIISCEVPTGFGPMFNTAKGVTDCRNPQNFKKPIQQVVVEMMGSGVNSAFEAIRLSDTRVMVLESCHLSYGVHMIIGVALSNAQLSFDPMLIFSGRIIKGDVIGEFKTRDFIPKLLTDYL
;
A
#
# COMPACT_ATOMS: atom_id res chain seq x y z
N MET A 1 3.60 -4.50 23.88
CA MET A 1 5.06 -4.55 23.99
C MET A 1 5.44 -6.03 23.99
N LEU A 2 6.21 -6.49 23.00
CA LEU A 2 6.44 -7.93 22.76
C LEU A 2 7.66 -8.43 23.53
N ASP A 3 7.59 -9.68 23.96
CA ASP A 3 8.46 -10.39 24.91
C ASP A 3 9.95 -10.47 24.49
N GLY A 4 10.68 -9.37 24.60
CA GLY A 4 12.13 -9.29 24.40
C GLY A 4 12.60 -9.64 22.98
N THR A 5 13.84 -9.27 22.65
CA THR A 5 14.43 -9.76 21.39
C THR A 5 15.04 -11.16 21.54
N ARG A 6 15.29 -11.83 20.41
CA ARG A 6 15.99 -13.11 20.32
C ARG A 6 17.37 -12.97 19.64
N PHE A 7 17.77 -11.74 19.30
CA PHE A 7 19.04 -11.46 18.65
C PHE A 7 20.02 -10.79 19.60
N THR A 8 21.25 -11.29 19.59
CA THR A 8 22.42 -10.64 20.19
C THR A 8 23.56 -10.64 19.18
N CYS A 9 24.41 -9.62 19.23
CA CYS A 9 25.63 -9.56 18.44
C CYS A 9 26.71 -8.87 19.27
N ARG A 10 27.87 -9.52 19.43
CA ARG A 10 29.01 -8.99 20.20
C ARG A 10 28.60 -8.53 21.60
N GLY A 11 27.80 -9.32 22.29
CA GLY A 11 27.29 -9.01 23.64
C GLY A 11 26.25 -7.89 23.71
N ARG A 12 25.82 -7.32 22.57
CA ARG A 12 24.76 -6.30 22.52
C ARG A 12 23.46 -6.89 22.03
N GLN A 13 22.37 -6.41 22.61
CA GLN A 13 21.03 -6.78 22.21
C GLN A 13 20.64 -6.11 20.87
N ILE A 14 20.09 -6.86 19.92
CA ILE A 14 19.61 -6.34 18.63
C ILE A 14 18.09 -6.46 18.59
N TYR A 15 17.36 -5.40 18.25
CA TYR A 15 15.90 -5.45 18.17
C TYR A 15 15.38 -6.11 16.90
N HIS A 16 14.18 -6.69 16.98
CA HIS A 16 13.46 -7.15 15.80
C HIS A 16 12.93 -5.98 14.98
N LEU A 17 12.93 -6.12 13.65
CA LEU A 17 12.37 -5.15 12.73
C LEU A 17 11.03 -5.65 12.18
N TYR A 18 9.96 -4.85 12.32
CA TYR A 18 8.56 -5.19 11.94
C TYR A 18 8.09 -6.57 12.44
N GLY A 19 8.73 -7.04 13.51
CA GLY A 19 8.57 -8.37 14.03
C GLY A 19 9.02 -9.48 13.10
N THR A 20 9.60 -9.22 11.90
CA THR A 20 10.03 -10.20 10.87
C THR A 20 11.51 -10.48 10.89
N SER A 21 12.34 -9.43 10.81
CA SER A 21 13.80 -9.52 10.79
C SER A 21 14.30 -10.55 9.77
N THR A 22 14.04 -10.34 8.48
CA THR A 22 14.36 -11.33 7.42
C THR A 22 15.78 -11.20 6.85
N PHE A 23 16.56 -10.19 7.27
CA PHE A 23 17.96 -10.01 6.87
C PHE A 23 18.91 -10.79 7.79
N THR A 24 18.66 -12.10 7.89
CA THR A 24 19.43 -13.07 8.69
C THR A 24 19.14 -14.46 8.14
N GLU A 25 20.09 -15.38 8.29
CA GLU A 25 19.91 -16.79 7.87
C GLU A 25 18.80 -17.49 8.67
N TYR A 26 18.62 -17.10 9.95
CA TYR A 26 17.58 -17.63 10.84
C TYR A 26 16.89 -16.50 11.60
N THR A 27 15.57 -16.59 11.77
CA THR A 27 14.76 -15.65 12.55
C THR A 27 13.76 -16.40 13.41
N VAL A 28 13.38 -15.80 14.55
CA VAL A 28 12.37 -16.36 15.46
C VAL A 28 11.09 -15.54 15.31
N ARG A 29 9.99 -16.21 14.95
CA ARG A 29 8.67 -15.59 14.74
C ARG A 29 7.64 -16.15 15.70
N ARG A 30 6.61 -15.33 15.97
CA ARG A 30 5.37 -15.85 16.55
C ARG A 30 4.62 -16.66 15.51
N GLU A 31 3.97 -17.73 15.93
CA GLU A 31 3.14 -18.57 15.07
C GLU A 31 2.09 -17.76 14.29
N THR A 32 1.49 -16.75 14.92
CA THR A 32 0.51 -15.85 14.30
C THR A 32 1.06 -15.02 13.14
N ALA A 33 2.39 -14.89 13.04
CA ALA A 33 3.07 -14.13 12.00
C ALA A 33 3.69 -15.03 10.90
N VAL A 34 3.30 -16.31 10.86
CA VAL A 34 3.78 -17.29 9.87
C VAL A 34 2.57 -17.89 9.15
N GLY A 35 2.55 -17.75 7.82
CA GLY A 35 1.62 -18.46 6.93
C GLY A 35 2.31 -19.66 6.32
N LYS A 36 1.68 -20.84 6.42
CA LYS A 36 2.16 -22.05 5.72
C LYS A 36 1.80 -21.96 4.24
N ILE A 37 2.75 -22.27 3.38
CA ILE A 37 2.60 -22.27 1.93
C ILE A 37 2.97 -23.66 1.37
N ASP A 38 2.71 -23.88 0.08
CA ASP A 38 3.13 -25.11 -0.60
C ASP A 38 4.66 -25.25 -0.60
N ALA A 39 5.16 -26.46 -0.36
CA ALA A 39 6.59 -26.75 -0.38
C ALA A 39 7.21 -26.60 -1.78
N ALA A 40 6.41 -26.74 -2.84
CA ALA A 40 6.80 -26.56 -4.22
C ALA A 40 6.83 -25.09 -4.68
N ALA A 41 6.31 -24.15 -3.86
CA ALA A 41 6.22 -22.75 -4.25
C ALA A 41 7.61 -22.13 -4.51
N PRO A 42 7.77 -21.34 -5.60
CA PRO A 42 9.05 -20.75 -5.97
C PRO A 42 9.47 -19.67 -4.95
N LYS A 43 10.45 -20.00 -4.11
CA LYS A 43 10.87 -19.19 -2.95
C LYS A 43 11.36 -17.79 -3.32
N ASP A 44 11.92 -17.64 -4.53
CA ASP A 44 12.39 -16.38 -5.11
C ASP A 44 11.25 -15.44 -5.52
N LYS A 45 10.03 -15.95 -5.76
CA LYS A 45 8.85 -15.16 -6.10
C LYS A 45 7.93 -14.92 -4.90
N VAL A 46 7.86 -15.91 -3.99
CA VAL A 46 7.04 -15.85 -2.77
C VAL A 46 7.43 -14.68 -1.87
N CYS A 47 8.71 -14.29 -1.85
CA CYS A 47 9.20 -13.23 -0.97
C CYS A 47 8.53 -11.86 -1.25
N ILE A 48 8.29 -11.52 -2.52
CA ILE A 48 7.64 -10.27 -2.94
C ILE A 48 6.14 -10.30 -2.57
N ILE A 49 5.54 -11.49 -2.58
CA ILE A 49 4.12 -11.71 -2.28
C ILE A 49 3.81 -11.54 -0.79
N SER A 50 4.81 -11.47 0.08
CA SER A 50 4.59 -11.27 1.51
C SER A 50 4.31 -9.82 1.93
N CYS A 51 4.56 -8.84 1.06
CA CYS A 51 4.43 -7.42 1.39
C CYS A 51 3.83 -6.59 0.25
N GLU A 52 4.58 -6.39 -0.83
CA GLU A 52 4.26 -5.38 -1.85
C GLU A 52 3.05 -5.78 -2.68
N VAL A 53 3.00 -7.05 -3.13
CA VAL A 53 1.90 -7.52 -3.98
C VAL A 53 0.56 -7.44 -3.25
N PRO A 54 0.36 -7.98 -2.04
CA PRO A 54 -0.95 -7.87 -1.37
C PRO A 54 -1.35 -6.42 -1.09
N THR A 55 -0.38 -5.56 -0.76
CA THR A 55 -0.62 -4.13 -0.48
C THR A 55 -1.18 -3.40 -1.70
N GLY A 56 -0.65 -3.66 -2.90
CA GLY A 56 -1.21 -3.10 -4.13
C GLY A 56 -2.47 -3.84 -4.61
N PHE A 57 -2.49 -5.16 -4.47
CA PHE A 57 -3.55 -6.02 -5.00
C PHE A 57 -4.89 -5.79 -4.32
N GLY A 58 -4.93 -5.74 -2.98
CA GLY A 58 -6.19 -5.56 -2.23
C GLY A 58 -7.02 -4.36 -2.66
N PRO A 59 -6.46 -3.13 -2.63
CA PRO A 59 -7.22 -1.94 -3.01
C PRO A 59 -7.56 -1.90 -4.51
N MET A 60 -6.80 -2.59 -5.36
CA MET A 60 -6.97 -2.56 -6.82
C MET A 60 -7.84 -3.68 -7.39
N PHE A 61 -7.91 -4.85 -6.75
CA PHE A 61 -8.47 -6.07 -7.33
C PHE A 61 -9.90 -5.92 -7.85
N ASN A 62 -10.72 -5.12 -7.16
CA ASN A 62 -12.11 -4.88 -7.53
C ASN A 62 -12.33 -3.56 -8.29
N THR A 63 -11.29 -2.72 -8.44
CA THR A 63 -11.42 -1.34 -8.90
C THR A 63 -10.66 -1.07 -10.21
N ALA A 64 -9.60 -1.82 -10.51
CA ALA A 64 -8.79 -1.65 -11.71
C ALA A 64 -8.50 -2.99 -12.42
N LYS A 65 -8.58 -2.98 -13.76
CA LYS A 65 -8.33 -4.17 -14.60
C LYS A 65 -6.99 -4.15 -15.34
N GLY A 66 -6.19 -3.11 -15.14
CA GLY A 66 -4.93 -2.88 -15.83
C GLY A 66 -4.70 -1.40 -16.14
N VAL A 67 -3.48 -1.07 -16.59
CA VAL A 67 -3.10 0.29 -16.99
C VAL A 67 -3.43 0.48 -18.46
N THR A 68 -4.30 1.45 -18.77
CA THR A 68 -4.72 1.78 -20.14
C THR A 68 -4.07 3.04 -20.69
N ASP A 69 -3.57 3.92 -19.82
CA ASP A 69 -2.89 5.16 -20.18
C ASP A 69 -1.84 5.50 -19.12
N CYS A 70 -0.75 6.15 -19.55
CA CYS A 70 0.38 6.56 -18.71
C CYS A 70 0.72 8.02 -19.00
N ARG A 71 0.76 8.86 -17.96
CA ARG A 71 1.02 10.29 -18.09
C ARG A 71 2.14 10.73 -17.16
N ASN A 72 3.08 11.51 -17.71
CA ASN A 72 4.08 12.20 -16.92
C ASN A 72 3.55 13.60 -16.53
N PRO A 73 3.42 13.93 -15.23
CA PRO A 73 2.99 15.26 -14.78
C PRO A 73 3.81 16.42 -15.36
N GLN A 74 5.09 16.20 -15.65
CA GLN A 74 6.01 17.23 -16.18
C GLN A 74 5.66 17.68 -17.61
N ASN A 75 4.86 16.89 -18.34
CA ASN A 75 4.47 17.22 -19.71
C ASN A 75 3.28 18.18 -19.78
N PHE A 76 2.76 18.65 -18.64
CA PHE A 76 1.58 19.50 -18.56
C PHE A 76 1.89 20.83 -17.88
N LYS A 77 1.25 21.90 -18.37
CA LYS A 77 1.32 23.24 -17.75
C LYS A 77 0.34 23.39 -16.58
N LYS A 78 -0.76 22.63 -16.60
CA LYS A 78 -1.76 22.59 -15.53
C LYS A 78 -1.34 21.55 -14.46
N PRO A 79 -1.77 21.73 -13.20
CA PRO A 79 -1.63 20.69 -12.18
C PRO A 79 -2.24 19.36 -12.64
N ILE A 80 -1.55 18.24 -12.40
CA ILE A 80 -1.93 16.94 -12.95
C ILE A 80 -3.33 16.49 -12.51
N GLN A 81 -3.75 16.83 -11.28
CA GLN A 81 -5.08 16.50 -10.78
C GLN A 81 -6.20 17.17 -11.57
N GLN A 82 -5.99 18.40 -12.06
CA GLN A 82 -6.96 19.10 -12.91
C GLN A 82 -7.01 18.46 -14.30
N VAL A 83 -5.85 18.09 -14.85
CA VAL A 83 -5.77 17.37 -16.12
C VAL A 83 -6.55 16.04 -16.03
N VAL A 84 -6.38 15.29 -14.94
CA VAL A 84 -7.12 14.05 -14.70
C VAL A 84 -8.62 14.29 -14.58
N VAL A 85 -9.06 15.30 -13.83
CA VAL A 85 -10.49 15.63 -13.70
C VAL A 85 -11.11 15.99 -15.04
N GLU A 86 -10.44 16.85 -15.83
CA GLU A 86 -10.89 17.25 -17.17
C GLU A 86 -10.96 16.05 -18.12
N MET A 87 -9.95 15.18 -18.13
CA MET A 87 -9.90 13.98 -18.96
C MET A 87 -11.03 12.99 -18.62
N MET A 88 -11.35 12.86 -17.33
CA MET A 88 -12.39 11.95 -16.85
C MET A 88 -13.78 12.60 -16.80
N GLY A 89 -13.90 13.86 -17.22
CA GLY A 89 -15.14 14.66 -17.19
C GLY A 89 -15.52 15.17 -15.80
N SER A 90 -15.37 14.35 -14.75
CA SER A 90 -15.73 14.73 -13.38
C SER A 90 -14.82 14.15 -12.29
N GLY A 91 -13.63 13.65 -12.67
CA GLY A 91 -12.68 12.99 -11.77
C GLY A 91 -12.85 11.47 -11.72
N VAL A 92 -11.93 10.79 -11.03
CA VAL A 92 -11.87 9.32 -10.98
C VAL A 92 -12.69 8.74 -9.83
N ASN A 93 -13.27 7.56 -10.05
CA ASN A 93 -14.00 6.81 -9.01
C ASN A 93 -13.07 6.34 -7.88
N SER A 94 -11.86 5.93 -8.23
CA SER A 94 -10.85 5.46 -7.28
C SER A 94 -9.47 5.92 -7.71
N ALA A 95 -8.68 6.36 -6.74
CA ALA A 95 -7.34 6.86 -6.96
C ALA A 95 -6.41 6.37 -5.84
N PHE A 96 -5.15 6.06 -6.19
CA PHE A 96 -4.21 5.41 -5.28
C PHE A 96 -2.93 6.23 -5.17
N GLU A 97 -2.49 6.49 -3.95
CA GLU A 97 -1.24 7.19 -3.66
C GLU A 97 -0.18 6.20 -3.17
N ALA A 98 0.86 5.97 -3.99
CA ALA A 98 1.91 4.98 -3.75
C ALA A 98 3.33 5.58 -3.75
N ILE A 99 3.48 6.89 -3.50
CA ILE A 99 4.77 7.62 -3.57
C ILE A 99 5.26 8.03 -2.18
N ARG A 100 4.34 8.33 -1.25
CA ARG A 100 4.49 8.82 0.13
C ARG A 100 4.64 10.34 0.35
N LEU A 101 4.37 11.17 -0.64
CA LEU A 101 4.48 12.63 -0.48
C LEU A 101 3.14 13.23 -0.06
N SER A 102 3.17 14.22 0.85
CA SER A 102 1.93 14.90 1.28
C SER A 102 1.24 15.60 0.11
N ASP A 103 2.01 16.27 -0.75
CA ASP A 103 1.46 16.98 -1.91
C ASP A 103 0.77 16.04 -2.89
N THR A 104 1.37 14.87 -3.16
CA THR A 104 0.76 13.87 -4.05
C THR A 104 -0.53 13.33 -3.48
N ARG A 105 -0.66 13.16 -2.16
CA ARG A 105 -1.92 12.73 -1.52
C ARG A 105 -3.05 13.75 -1.72
N VAL A 106 -2.75 15.04 -1.60
CA VAL A 106 -3.75 16.09 -1.84
C VAL A 106 -4.14 16.11 -3.31
N MET A 107 -3.17 16.05 -4.22
CA MET A 107 -3.44 16.00 -5.67
C MET A 107 -4.29 14.79 -6.06
N VAL A 108 -3.99 13.60 -5.53
CA VAL A 108 -4.75 12.38 -5.81
C VAL A 108 -6.19 12.53 -5.26
N LEU A 109 -6.37 13.09 -4.06
CA LEU A 109 -7.70 13.38 -3.50
C LEU A 109 -8.50 14.38 -4.37
N GLU A 110 -7.86 15.46 -4.82
CA GLU A 110 -8.48 16.46 -5.69
C GLU A 110 -8.87 15.88 -7.06
N SER A 111 -8.14 14.87 -7.53
CA SER A 111 -8.44 14.19 -8.80
C SER A 111 -9.67 13.26 -8.73
N CYS A 112 -10.10 12.89 -7.52
CA CYS A 112 -11.24 12.02 -7.31
C CYS A 112 -12.56 12.73 -7.64
N HIS A 113 -13.54 11.94 -8.07
CA HIS A 113 -14.91 12.40 -8.30
C HIS A 113 -15.49 13.08 -7.06
N LEU A 114 -16.09 14.27 -7.23
CA LEU A 114 -16.53 15.15 -6.15
C LEU A 114 -17.45 14.46 -5.11
N SER A 115 -18.40 13.65 -5.58
CA SER A 115 -19.48 13.12 -4.73
C SER A 115 -19.27 11.72 -4.16
N TYR A 116 -18.34 10.94 -4.69
CA TYR A 116 -18.20 9.51 -4.31
C TYR A 116 -16.79 8.96 -4.54
N GLY A 117 -15.85 9.78 -4.99
CA GLY A 117 -14.51 9.29 -5.32
C GLY A 117 -13.73 8.84 -4.09
N VAL A 118 -13.01 7.74 -4.22
CA VAL A 118 -12.23 7.11 -3.15
C VAL A 118 -10.74 7.33 -3.37
N HIS A 119 -10.09 7.95 -2.39
CA HIS A 119 -8.65 8.12 -2.33
C HIS A 119 -8.04 7.09 -1.36
N MET A 120 -7.23 6.18 -1.90
CA MET A 120 -6.52 5.13 -1.16
C MET A 120 -5.06 5.55 -0.93
N ILE A 121 -4.67 5.71 0.33
CA ILE A 121 -3.27 5.95 0.72
C ILE A 121 -2.58 4.62 0.95
N ILE A 122 -1.59 4.33 0.12
CA ILE A 122 -0.75 3.12 0.20
C ILE A 122 0.66 3.49 0.69
N GLY A 123 1.20 4.62 0.23
CA GLY A 123 2.55 5.07 0.60
C GLY A 123 2.67 5.42 2.09
N VAL A 124 3.70 4.89 2.77
CA VAL A 124 3.96 5.17 4.18
C VAL A 124 4.57 6.56 4.36
N ALA A 125 3.87 7.43 5.09
CA ALA A 125 4.31 8.80 5.36
C ALA A 125 5.66 8.86 6.09
N LEU A 126 6.43 9.90 5.83
CA LEU A 126 7.58 10.25 6.65
C LEU A 126 7.14 10.63 8.07
N SER A 127 8.01 10.40 9.06
CA SER A 127 7.72 10.77 10.45
C SER A 127 7.37 12.25 10.56
N ASN A 128 6.34 12.57 11.33
CA ASN A 128 5.78 13.91 11.52
C ASN A 128 5.19 14.60 10.28
N ALA A 129 5.10 13.92 9.13
CA ALA A 129 4.42 14.48 7.98
C ALA A 129 2.93 14.67 8.27
N GLN A 130 2.41 15.86 7.98
CA GLN A 130 0.99 16.16 8.08
C GLN A 130 0.36 16.16 6.68
N LEU A 131 -0.92 15.80 6.65
CA LEU A 131 -1.76 15.90 5.47
C LEU A 131 -2.77 17.03 5.71
N SER A 132 -2.66 18.10 4.93
CA SER A 132 -3.55 19.26 4.99
C SER A 132 -4.27 19.41 3.65
N PHE A 133 -5.57 19.66 3.69
CA PHE A 133 -6.40 19.83 2.50
C PHE A 133 -7.65 20.65 2.86
N ASP A 134 -8.33 21.18 1.84
CA ASP A 134 -9.62 21.84 2.02
C ASP A 134 -10.67 20.84 2.51
N PRO A 135 -11.27 21.01 3.71
CA PRO A 135 -12.32 20.12 4.22
C PRO A 135 -13.51 19.95 3.28
N MET A 136 -13.75 20.91 2.37
CA MET A 136 -14.78 20.80 1.34
C MET A 136 -14.59 19.59 0.43
N LEU A 137 -13.34 19.13 0.26
CA LEU A 137 -13.04 17.92 -0.52
C LEU A 137 -13.70 16.67 0.08
N ILE A 138 -13.83 16.59 1.41
CA ILE A 138 -14.51 15.47 2.11
C ILE A 138 -15.99 15.76 2.28
N PHE A 139 -16.35 17.00 2.66
CA PHE A 139 -17.74 17.40 2.84
C PHE A 139 -18.61 17.10 1.61
N SER A 140 -18.05 17.27 0.42
CA SER A 140 -18.71 17.00 -0.85
C SER A 140 -18.98 15.52 -1.16
N GLY A 141 -18.36 14.59 -0.44
CA GLY A 141 -18.62 13.14 -0.55
C GLY A 141 -17.40 12.27 -0.89
N ARG A 142 -16.20 12.82 -1.01
CA ARG A 142 -14.99 11.99 -1.19
C ARG A 142 -14.63 11.23 0.08
N ILE A 143 -13.99 10.08 -0.11
CA ILE A 143 -13.55 9.20 0.96
C ILE A 143 -12.02 9.11 0.93
N ILE A 144 -11.36 9.32 2.07
CA ILE A 144 -9.95 8.96 2.27
C ILE A 144 -9.90 7.68 3.08
N LYS A 145 -9.16 6.71 2.59
CA LYS A 145 -8.90 5.44 3.28
C LYS A 145 -7.41 5.12 3.19
N GLY A 146 -6.87 4.50 4.24
CA GLY A 146 -5.52 3.95 4.25
C GLY A 146 -5.56 2.44 4.11
N ASP A 147 -4.52 1.86 3.50
CA ASP A 147 -4.33 0.42 3.40
C ASP A 147 -3.04 -0.03 4.09
N VAL A 148 -3.08 -1.21 4.70
CA VAL A 148 -1.88 -1.93 5.16
C VAL A 148 -2.06 -3.40 4.75
N ILE A 149 -1.25 -3.85 3.78
CA ILE A 149 -1.28 -5.22 3.24
C ILE A 149 -2.67 -5.61 2.70
N GLY A 150 -3.30 -4.71 1.94
CA GLY A 150 -4.52 -4.97 1.17
C GLY A 150 -5.76 -5.27 2.02
N GLU A 151 -5.77 -4.86 3.29
CA GLU A 151 -6.79 -5.19 4.30
C GLU A 151 -7.03 -6.70 4.47
N PHE A 152 -6.05 -7.51 4.09
CA PHE A 152 -6.19 -8.96 4.13
C PHE A 152 -5.81 -9.54 5.50
N LYS A 153 -6.50 -10.62 5.87
CA LYS A 153 -5.99 -11.55 6.89
C LYS A 153 -4.81 -12.30 6.30
N THR A 154 -3.61 -11.77 6.49
CA THR A 154 -2.38 -12.21 5.80
C THR A 154 -2.14 -13.71 5.87
N ARG A 155 -2.32 -14.33 7.04
CA ARG A 155 -2.15 -15.78 7.22
C ARG A 155 -3.10 -16.63 6.38
N ASP A 156 -4.31 -16.14 6.14
CA ASP A 156 -5.35 -16.87 5.41
C ASP A 156 -5.33 -16.54 3.91
N PHE A 157 -4.93 -15.33 3.55
CA PHE A 157 -4.97 -14.81 2.18
C PHE A 157 -3.68 -15.10 1.40
N ILE A 158 -2.50 -14.88 1.98
CA ILE A 158 -1.23 -15.04 1.26
C ILE A 158 -1.06 -16.46 0.68
N PRO A 159 -1.35 -17.55 1.43
CA PRO A 159 -1.25 -18.89 0.85
C PRO A 159 -2.18 -19.11 -0.35
N LYS A 160 -3.40 -18.55 -0.32
CA LYS A 160 -4.35 -18.62 -1.43
C LYS A 160 -3.87 -17.82 -2.64
N LEU A 161 -3.39 -16.60 -2.39
CA LEU A 161 -2.82 -15.74 -3.44
C LEU A 161 -1.64 -16.43 -4.15
N LEU A 162 -0.83 -17.21 -3.42
CA LEU A 162 0.22 -18.03 -4.02
C LEU A 162 -0.39 -19.14 -4.89
N THR A 163 -1.31 -19.94 -4.36
CA THR A 163 -1.97 -21.02 -5.13
C THR A 163 -2.64 -20.52 -6.41
N ASP A 164 -3.25 -19.34 -6.39
CA ASP A 164 -4.02 -18.82 -7.52
C ASP A 164 -3.13 -18.25 -8.64
N TYR A 165 -1.89 -17.83 -8.33
CA TYR A 165 -1.05 -17.05 -9.25
C TYR A 165 0.39 -17.57 -9.42
N LEU A 166 0.82 -18.60 -8.69
CA LEU A 166 2.15 -19.23 -8.78
C LEU A 166 2.09 -20.75 -8.71
#